data_AF-A0A957CLA8-F1
#
_entry.id   AF-A0A957CLA8-F1
#
_cell.length_a   1.000
_cell.length_b   1.000
_cell.length_c   1.000
_cell.angle_alpha   90.00
_cell.angle_beta   90.00
_cell.angle_gamma   90.00
#
_symmetry.space_group_name_H-M   'P 1'
#
loop_
_entity.id
_entity.type
_entity.pdbx_description
1 polymer ?
#
loop_
_entity_poly.entity_id
_entity_poly.type
_entity_poly.pdbx_seq_one_letter_code
_entity_poly.pdbx_strand_id
1 'polypeptide(L)'
;MEHIHSIVEQTFRQESGRVLAALISTLGDFDLAEDVFQDALIIALEKWPRDGVPRNPGAWITTTARNRAIDRLRRHKTFTEKQPILAQLAQAAQVDPLAVEMDSIPDERLKLIFTCCHPALNREAQVALTLRTLGGLET
;
A
#
# COMPACT_ATOMS: atom_id res chain seq x y z
N MET A 1 -4.44 28.80 25.81
CA MET A 1 -3.81 28.41 24.54
C MET A 1 -2.74 29.41 24.10
N GLU A 2 -3.02 30.72 24.10
CA GLU A 2 -2.05 31.77 23.69
C GLU A 2 -0.66 31.68 24.35
N HIS A 3 -0.60 31.36 25.64
CA HIS A 3 0.67 31.22 26.36
C HIS A 3 1.58 30.11 25.82
N ILE A 4 1.02 28.96 25.42
CA ILE A 4 1.81 27.84 24.86
C ILE A 4 2.31 28.18 23.46
N HIS A 5 1.48 28.83 22.64
CA HIS A 5 1.91 29.30 21.31
C HIS A 5 3.10 30.26 21.44
N SER A 6 3.05 31.20 22.39
CA SER A 6 4.17 32.10 22.66
C SER A 6 5.44 31.37 23.11
N ILE A 7 5.32 30.33 23.95
CA ILE A 7 6.48 29.54 24.39
C ILE A 7 7.09 28.73 23.22
N VAL A 8 6.26 28.12 22.39
CA VAL A 8 6.71 27.39 21.20
C VAL A 8 7.41 28.34 20.24
N GLU A 9 6.83 29.52 20.00
CA GLU A 9 7.39 30.55 19.14
C GLU A 9 8.73 31.08 19.68
N GLN A 10 8.82 31.32 20.99
CA GLN A 10 10.08 31.71 21.63
C GLN A 10 11.14 30.62 21.50
N THR A 11 10.76 29.36 21.76
CA THR A 11 11.66 28.21 21.60
C THR A 11 12.13 28.09 20.16
N PHE A 12 11.25 28.26 19.19
CA PHE A 12 11.60 28.26 17.77
C PHE A 12 12.63 29.36 17.46
N ARG A 13 12.38 30.61 17.88
CA ARG A 13 13.29 31.73 17.63
C ARG A 13 14.67 31.52 18.27
N GLN A 14 14.74 30.83 19.41
CA GLN A 14 15.98 30.62 20.17
C GLN A 14 16.77 29.39 19.73
N GLU A 15 16.09 28.28 19.42
CA GLU A 15 16.72 26.97 19.28
C GLU A 15 16.70 26.41 17.85
N SER A 16 15.85 26.94 16.95
CA SER A 16 15.64 26.37 15.60
C SER A 16 16.94 26.15 14.82
N GLY A 17 17.80 27.16 14.73
CA GLY A 17 19.06 27.07 13.97
C GLY A 17 19.98 25.97 14.51
N ARG A 18 20.09 25.83 15.84
CA ARG A 18 20.93 24.80 16.47
C ARG A 18 20.34 23.40 16.30
N VAL A 19 19.02 23.26 16.44
CA VAL A 19 18.32 21.98 16.28
C VAL A 19 18.39 21.51 14.82
N LEU A 20 18.08 22.39 13.87
CA LEU A 20 18.17 22.09 12.44
C LEU A 20 19.59 21.73 12.03
N ALA A 21 20.60 22.50 12.43
CA ALA A 21 22.00 22.17 12.13
C ALA A 21 22.40 20.77 12.64
N ALA A 22 21.97 20.42 13.87
CA ALA A 22 22.22 19.10 14.42
C ALA A 22 21.48 17.99 13.66
N LEU A 23 20.23 18.22 13.26
CA LEU A 23 19.43 17.26 12.49
C LEU A 23 20.01 17.04 11.10
N ILE A 24 20.30 18.11 10.35
CA ILE A 24 20.92 18.07 9.01
C ILE A 24 22.26 17.31 9.09
N SER A 25 23.11 17.62 10.07
CA SER A 25 24.38 16.92 10.25
C SER A 25 24.22 15.44 10.59
N THR A 26 23.14 15.04 11.26
CA THR A 26 22.91 13.65 11.65
C THR A 26 22.23 12.85 10.55
N LEU A 27 21.29 13.46 9.84
CA LEU A 27 20.44 12.81 8.84
C LEU A 27 21.05 12.86 7.43
N GLY A 28 21.90 13.85 7.14
CA GLY A 28 22.49 14.05 5.81
C GLY A 28 21.49 14.51 4.75
N ASP A 29 20.29 14.92 5.17
CA ASP A 29 19.16 15.29 4.31
C ASP A 29 18.51 16.54 4.91
N PHE A 30 18.50 17.62 4.13
CA PHE A 30 17.98 18.92 4.56
C PHE A 30 16.47 18.92 4.67
N ASP A 31 15.79 18.40 3.65
CA ASP A 31 14.33 18.40 3.56
C ASP A 31 13.75 17.51 4.67
N LEU A 32 14.34 16.32 4.87
CA LEU A 32 13.92 15.43 5.95
C LEU A 32 14.13 16.09 7.33
N ALA A 33 15.24 16.81 7.52
CA ALA A 33 15.54 17.48 8.78
C ALA A 33 14.53 18.60 9.10
N GLU A 34 14.16 19.41 8.10
CA GLU A 34 13.14 20.45 8.26
C GLU A 34 11.78 19.84 8.60
N ASP A 35 11.37 18.83 7.84
CA ASP A 35 10.09 18.15 8.03
C ASP A 35 9.93 17.58 9.46
N VAL A 36 10.93 16.84 9.94
CA VAL A 36 10.84 16.21 11.28
C VAL A 36 10.95 17.23 12.41
N PHE A 37 11.62 18.36 12.16
CA PHE A 37 11.64 19.49 13.08
C PHE A 37 10.26 20.14 13.18
N GLN A 38 9.61 20.39 12.05
CA GLN A 38 8.24 20.92 12.02
C GLN A 38 7.24 19.95 12.67
N ASP A 39 7.34 18.65 12.39
CA ASP A 39 6.55 17.61 13.06
C ASP A 39 6.72 17.68 14.59
N ALA A 40 7.96 17.87 15.07
CA ALA A 40 8.22 17.98 16.50
C ALA A 40 7.58 19.23 17.14
N LEU A 41 7.52 20.36 16.42
CA LEU A 41 6.83 21.56 16.86
C LEU A 41 5.30 21.37 16.91
N ILE A 42 4.73 20.66 15.94
CA ILE A 42 3.31 20.29 15.95
C ILE A 42 3.00 19.45 17.19
N ILE A 43 3.83 18.43 17.47
CA ILE A 43 3.66 17.58 18.66
C ILE A 43 3.82 18.41 19.95
N ALA A 44 4.71 19.40 19.98
CA ALA A 44 4.85 20.32 21.11
C ALA A 44 3.55 21.12 21.34
N LEU A 45 2.96 21.68 20.28
CA LEU A 45 1.70 22.43 20.34
C LEU A 45 0.53 21.56 20.82
N GLU A 46 0.53 20.26 20.52
CA GLU A 46 -0.50 19.33 20.99
C GLU A 46 -0.29 18.88 22.44
N LYS A 47 0.96 18.59 22.82
CA LYS A 47 1.28 17.97 24.13
C LYS A 47 1.50 18.97 25.24
N TRP A 48 2.23 20.05 25.01
CA TRP A 48 2.59 20.99 26.09
C TRP A 48 1.39 21.65 26.77
N PRO A 49 0.24 21.91 26.12
CA PRO A 49 -0.95 22.38 26.82
C PRO A 49 -1.52 21.40 27.85
N ARG A 50 -1.30 20.09 27.66
CA ARG A 50 -1.84 19.03 28.52
C ARG A 50 -0.83 18.56 29.55
N ASP A 51 0.40 18.34 29.10
CA ASP A 51 1.47 17.71 29.88
C ASP A 51 2.42 18.74 30.53
N GLY A 52 2.27 20.01 30.18
CA GLY A 52 3.17 21.10 30.56
C GLY A 52 4.39 21.24 29.66
N VAL A 53 5.05 22.38 29.76
CA VAL A 53 6.27 22.68 28.99
C VAL A 53 7.47 21.97 29.65
N PRO A 54 8.27 21.19 28.89
CA PRO A 54 9.48 20.56 29.41
C PRO A 54 10.49 21.57 29.95
N ARG A 55 11.28 21.18 30.95
CA ARG A 55 12.34 22.03 31.53
C ARG A 55 13.37 22.49 30.50
N ASN A 56 13.63 21.68 29.46
CA ASN A 56 14.46 22.06 28.32
C ASN A 56 13.70 21.80 27.01
N PRO A 57 13.00 22.81 26.48
CA PRO A 57 12.21 22.69 25.26
C PRO A 57 13.04 22.32 24.03
N GLY A 58 14.22 22.91 23.84
CA GLY A 58 15.08 22.64 22.68
C GLY A 58 15.59 21.20 22.63
N ALA A 59 16.02 20.65 23.78
CA ALA A 59 16.43 19.24 23.88
C ALA A 59 15.25 18.28 23.65
N TRP A 60 14.06 18.66 24.14
CA TRP A 60 12.84 17.89 23.91
C TRP A 60 12.49 17.86 22.41
N ILE A 61 12.49 19.02 21.73
CA ILE A 61 12.20 19.11 20.29
C ILE A 61 13.21 18.28 19.50
N THR A 62 14.51 18.40 19.80
CA THR A 62 15.57 17.61 19.13
C THR A 62 15.32 16.11 19.25
N THR A 63 14.94 15.65 20.45
CA THR A 63 14.67 14.23 20.72
C THR A 63 13.42 13.76 19.98
N THR A 64 12.34 14.55 20.03
CA THR A 64 11.10 14.26 19.32
C THR A 64 11.32 14.19 17.81
N ALA A 65 12.06 15.14 17.23
CA ALA A 65 12.40 15.18 15.81
C ALA A 65 13.22 13.94 15.39
N ARG A 66 14.23 13.55 16.19
CA ARG A 66 15.03 12.34 15.93
C ARG A 66 14.19 11.07 15.95
N ASN A 67 13.30 10.92 16.94
CA ASN A 67 12.38 9.79 16.97
C ASN A 67 11.50 9.76 15.73
N ARG A 68 11.07 10.94 15.25
CA ARG A 68 10.24 11.04 14.05
C ARG A 68 10.97 10.73 12.76
N ALA A 69 12.24 11.11 12.66
CA ALA A 69 13.12 10.68 11.58
C ALA A 69 13.27 9.15 11.56
N ILE A 70 13.49 8.52 12.71
CA ILE A 70 13.58 7.05 12.81
C ILE A 70 12.28 6.38 12.34
N ASP A 71 11.12 6.90 12.75
CA ASP A 71 9.83 6.38 12.32
C ASP A 71 9.65 6.49 10.80
N ARG A 72 9.99 7.64 10.21
CA ARG A 72 9.93 7.85 8.75
C ARG A 72 10.87 6.90 8.00
N LEU A 73 12.11 6.76 8.45
CA LEU A 73 13.09 5.85 7.83
C LEU A 73 12.64 4.38 7.93
N ARG A 74 12.07 3.96 9.05
CA ARG A 74 11.51 2.61 9.22
C ARG A 74 10.33 2.36 8.29
N ARG A 75 9.43 3.35 8.15
CA ARG A 75 8.29 3.27 7.21
C ARG A 75 8.77 3.19 5.77
N HIS A 76 9.73 4.03 5.38
CA HIS A 76 10.31 4.02 4.05
C HIS A 76 10.95 2.66 3.73
N LYS A 77 11.78 2.13 4.65
CA LYS A 77 12.36 0.79 4.52
C LYS A 77 11.29 -0.29 4.32
N THR A 78 10.27 -0.29 5.18
CA THR A 78 9.15 -1.26 5.09
C THR A 78 8.41 -1.13 3.75
N PHE A 79 8.21 0.10 3.27
CA PHE A 79 7.58 0.36 1.99
C PHE A 79 8.42 -0.19 0.83
N THR A 80 9.72 0.10 0.80
CA THR A 80 10.65 -0.43 -0.21
C THR A 80 10.68 -1.96 -0.21
N GLU A 81 10.74 -2.60 0.96
CA GLU A 81 10.72 -4.07 1.10
C GLU A 81 9.41 -4.69 0.58
N LYS A 82 8.27 -4.00 0.77
CA LYS A 82 6.95 -4.48 0.35
C LYS A 82 6.54 -4.07 -1.07
N GLN A 83 7.23 -3.11 -1.67
CA GLN A 83 6.96 -2.62 -3.01
C GLN A 83 6.81 -3.72 -4.08
N PRO A 84 7.66 -4.77 -4.15
CA PRO A 84 7.48 -5.82 -5.15
C PRO A 84 6.20 -6.65 -4.93
N ILE A 85 5.86 -6.92 -3.67
CA ILE A 85 4.63 -7.64 -3.31
C ILE A 85 3.40 -6.80 -3.68
N LEU A 86 3.43 -5.50 -3.39
CA LEU A 86 2.38 -4.57 -3.76
C LEU A 86 2.22 -4.49 -5.30
N ALA A 87 3.32 -4.50 -6.04
CA ALA A 87 3.29 -4.53 -7.51
C ALA A 87 2.66 -5.82 -8.05
N GLN A 88 2.98 -6.98 -7.46
CA GLN A 88 2.36 -8.26 -7.83
C GLN A 88 0.85 -8.27 -7.52
N LEU A 89 0.45 -7.78 -6.35
CA LEU A 89 -0.96 -7.66 -5.98
C LEU A 89 -1.73 -6.70 -6.90
N ALA A 90 -1.10 -5.59 -7.29
CA ALA A 90 -1.70 -4.65 -8.23
C ALA A 90 -1.88 -5.27 -9.63
N GLN A 91 -0.92 -6.06 -10.11
CA GLN A 91 -1.04 -6.81 -11.37
C GLN A 91 -2.14 -7.86 -11.29
N ALA A 92 -2.21 -8.62 -10.19
CA ALA A 92 -3.27 -9.61 -9.97
C ALA A 92 -4.66 -8.97 -9.91
N ALA A 93 -4.79 -7.77 -9.35
CA ALA A 93 -6.03 -7.01 -9.32
C ALA A 93 -6.42 -6.39 -10.67
N GLN A 94 -5.48 -6.29 -11.62
CA GLN A 94 -5.73 -5.81 -12.98
C GLN A 94 -6.09 -6.92 -13.97
N VAL A 95 -6.06 -8.19 -13.55
CA VAL A 95 -6.62 -9.28 -14.34
C VAL A 95 -8.13 -9.10 -14.39
N ASP A 96 -8.62 -8.54 -15.49
CA ASP A 96 -10.05 -8.45 -15.78
C ASP A 96 -10.62 -9.88 -15.82
N PRO A 97 -11.56 -10.24 -14.94
CA PRO A 97 -12.23 -11.54 -15.00
C PRO A 97 -12.84 -11.82 -16.37
N LEU A 98 -13.24 -10.77 -17.11
CA LEU A 98 -13.83 -10.85 -18.45
C LEU A 98 -12.79 -11.03 -19.56
N ALA A 99 -11.52 -10.68 -19.33
CA ALA A 99 -10.45 -10.92 -20.31
C ALA A 99 -9.97 -12.37 -20.32
N VAL A 100 -10.18 -13.12 -19.22
CA VAL A 100 -9.92 -14.56 -19.15
C VAL A 100 -11.02 -15.37 -19.86
N GLU A 101 -12.22 -14.81 -20.02
CA GLU A 101 -13.38 -15.51 -20.60
C GLU A 101 -13.42 -15.57 -22.13
N MET A 102 -12.61 -14.77 -22.84
CA MET A 102 -12.68 -14.75 -24.31
C MET A 102 -11.98 -15.95 -24.98
N ASP A 103 -11.04 -16.59 -24.29
CA ASP A 103 -10.35 -17.81 -24.75
C ASP A 103 -10.84 -19.10 -24.06
N SER A 104 -11.67 -19.00 -23.02
CA SER A 104 -12.27 -20.18 -22.39
C SER A 104 -13.78 -20.13 -22.50
N ILE A 105 -14.33 -20.79 -23.52
CA ILE A 105 -15.75 -21.17 -23.49
C ILE A 105 -15.91 -22.16 -22.32
N PRO A 106 -16.57 -21.80 -21.20
CA PRO A 106 -16.66 -22.65 -20.01
C PRO A 106 -17.72 -23.76 -20.18
N ASP A 107 -18.04 -24.10 -21.43
CA ASP A 107 -19.09 -25.03 -21.78
C ASP A 107 -18.48 -26.28 -22.43
N GLU A 108 -18.37 -27.34 -21.63
CA GLU A 108 -17.90 -28.65 -22.05
C GLU A 108 -18.81 -29.29 -23.14
N ARG A 109 -19.99 -28.72 -23.41
CA ARG A 109 -20.89 -29.21 -24.47
C ARG A 109 -20.26 -29.13 -25.87
N LEU A 110 -19.40 -28.16 -26.15
CA LEU A 110 -18.71 -28.11 -27.46
C LEU A 110 -17.74 -29.28 -27.63
N LYS A 111 -16.98 -29.65 -26.58
CA LYS A 111 -16.11 -30.84 -26.63
C LYS A 111 -16.92 -32.12 -26.85
N LEU A 112 -18.09 -32.19 -26.22
CA LEU A 112 -19.01 -33.32 -26.40
C LEU A 112 -19.57 -33.37 -27.84
N ILE A 113 -19.96 -32.24 -28.44
CA ILE A 113 -20.38 -32.15 -29.84
C ILE A 113 -19.27 -32.66 -30.78
N PHE A 114 -18.02 -32.23 -30.59
CA PHE A 114 -16.89 -32.69 -31.40
C PHE A 114 -16.62 -34.20 -31.22
N THR A 115 -16.77 -34.71 -30.00
CA THR A 115 -16.64 -36.15 -29.72
C THR A 115 -17.73 -36.95 -30.44
N CYS A 116 -18.99 -36.50 -30.39
CA CYS A 116 -20.10 -37.12 -31.09
C CYS A 116 -19.96 -37.06 -32.62
N CYS A 117 -19.28 -36.03 -33.17
CA CYS A 117 -19.05 -35.86 -34.60
C CYS A 117 -17.70 -36.45 -35.09
N HIS A 118 -16.97 -37.19 -34.25
CA HIS A 118 -15.63 -37.65 -34.60
C HIS A 118 -15.63 -38.65 -35.78
N PRO A 119 -14.73 -38.52 -36.77
CA PRO A 119 -14.73 -39.34 -37.99
C PRO A 119 -14.42 -40.82 -37.75
N ALA A 120 -13.91 -41.19 -36.57
CA ALA A 120 -13.73 -42.59 -36.18
C ALA A 120 -15.04 -43.31 -35.84
N LEU A 121 -16.15 -42.57 -35.66
CA LEU A 121 -17.48 -43.13 -35.44
C LEU A 121 -18.24 -43.23 -36.77
N ASN A 122 -18.98 -44.33 -36.97
CA ASN A 122 -19.89 -44.42 -38.10
C ASN A 122 -21.07 -43.44 -37.91
N ARG A 123 -21.76 -43.12 -39.02
CA ARG A 123 -22.80 -42.07 -38.99
C ARG A 123 -23.93 -42.37 -38.01
N GLU A 124 -24.32 -43.64 -37.88
CA GLU A 124 -25.36 -44.07 -36.94
C GLU A 124 -24.95 -43.84 -35.48
N ALA A 125 -23.70 -44.16 -35.12
CA ALA A 125 -23.17 -43.93 -33.78
C ALA A 125 -23.06 -42.43 -33.47
N GLN A 126 -22.63 -41.60 -34.42
CA GLN A 126 -22.59 -40.14 -34.26
C GLN A 126 -23.98 -39.57 -33.92
N VAL A 127 -24.99 -39.99 -34.68
CA VAL A 127 -26.39 -39.56 -34.50
C VAL A 127 -26.93 -40.04 -33.15
N ALA A 128 -26.76 -41.32 -32.82
CA ALA A 128 -27.24 -41.89 -31.56
C ALA A 128 -26.60 -41.22 -30.32
N LEU A 129 -25.28 -41.00 -30.34
CA LEU A 129 -24.57 -40.30 -29.27
C LEU A 129 -25.06 -38.87 -29.12
N THR A 130 -25.20 -38.13 -30.22
CA THR A 130 -25.69 -36.74 -30.21
C THR A 130 -27.10 -36.66 -29.61
N LEU A 131 -28.02 -37.50 -30.08
CA LEU A 131 -29.41 -37.50 -29.62
C LEU A 131 -29.53 -37.86 -28.14
N ARG A 132 -28.70 -38.80 -27.66
CA ARG A 132 -28.70 -39.22 -26.25
C ARG A 132 -28.07 -38.19 -25.31
N THR A 133 -26.87 -37.70 -25.64
CA THR A 133 -26.09 -36.90 -24.69
C THR A 133 -26.35 -35.40 -24.80
N LEU A 134 -26.78 -34.92 -25.97
CA LEU A 134 -27.09 -33.51 -26.21
C LEU A 134 -28.59 -33.28 -26.42
N GLY A 135 -29.28 -34.22 -27.07
CA GLY A 135 -30.73 -34.18 -27.28
C GLY A 135 -31.56 -34.69 -26.09
N GLY A 136 -30.95 -35.32 -25.10
CA GLY A 136 -31.61 -35.85 -23.91
C GLY A 136 -32.60 -37.00 -24.20
N LEU A 137 -32.49 -37.65 -25.36
CA LEU A 137 -33.37 -38.74 -25.75
C LEU A 137 -32.85 -40.06 -25.19
N GLU A 138 -33.67 -40.71 -24.38
CA GLU A 138 -33.45 -42.07 -23.91
C GLU A 138 -34.20 -43.04 -24.83
N THR A 139 -33.58 -44.20 -25.11
CA THR A 139 -34.21 -45.31 -25.83
C THR A 139 -35.07 -46.14 -24.91
#